data_AF-A0A8B0SMK8-F1
#
_entry.id   AF-A0A8B0SMK8-F1
#
_cell.length_a   1.000
_cell.length_b   1.000
_cell.length_c   1.000
_cell.angle_alpha   90.00
_cell.angle_beta   90.00
_cell.angle_gamma   90.00
#
_symmetry.space_group_name_H-M   'P 1'
#
loop_
_entity.id
_entity.type
_entity.pdbx_description
1 polymer ?
#
loop_
_entity_poly.entity_id
_entity_poly.type
_entity_poly.pdbx_seq_one_letter_code
_entity_poly.pdbx_strand_id
1 'polypeptide(L)' 'MSSNQANRVVKIGVIYEELENLHNLLQVCVDAMAHHNVLELDSVKQVLLMATDKAWGNYTTAKDLHDEMLAVLKDGAK' A
#
# COMPACT_ATOMS: atom_id res chain seq x y z
N MET A 1 -7.80 -12.52 25.58
CA MET A 1 -7.10 -11.81 24.48
C MET A 1 -6.80 -10.38 24.92
N SER A 2 -5.58 -9.88 24.70
CA SER A 2 -5.21 -8.50 25.11
C SER A 2 -5.69 -7.49 24.06
N SER A 3 -6.41 -6.45 24.49
CA SER A 3 -6.92 -5.35 23.63
C SER A 3 -5.86 -4.72 22.73
N ASN A 4 -4.57 -4.88 23.06
CA ASN A 4 -3.45 -4.42 22.25
C ASN A 4 -3.28 -5.18 20.93
N GLN A 5 -3.63 -6.47 20.85
CA GLN A 5 -3.49 -7.24 19.60
C GLN A 5 -4.58 -6.90 18.58
N ALA A 6 -5.84 -6.78 19.02
CA ALA A 6 -6.95 -6.36 18.16
C ALA A 6 -6.74 -4.94 17.59
N ASN A 7 -6.25 -4.02 18.43
CA ASN A 7 -5.95 -2.64 18.02
C ASN A 7 -4.79 -2.57 17.00
N ARG A 8 -3.84 -3.50 17.06
CA ARG A 8 -2.76 -3.59 16.05
C ARG A 8 -3.27 -4.06 14.69
N VAL A 9 -4.18 -5.03 14.65
CA VAL A 9 -4.78 -5.51 13.39
C VAL A 9 -5.56 -4.40 12.69
N VAL A 10 -6.39 -3.66 13.43
CA VAL A 10 -7.15 -2.52 12.87
C VAL A 10 -6.22 -1.46 12.29
N LYS A 11 -5.14 -1.11 12.99
CA LYS A 11 -4.17 -0.12 12.51
C LYS A 11 -3.45 -0.56 11.24
N ILE A 12 -3.12 -1.85 11.11
CA ILE A 12 -2.48 -2.39 9.90
C ILE A 12 -3.46 -2.37 8.73
N GLY A 13 -4.74 -2.70 8.96
CA GLY A 13 -5.78 -2.59 7.93
C GLY A 13 -5.95 -1.17 7.38
N VAL A 14 -5.91 -0.15 8.24
CA VAL A 14 -5.96 1.26 7.80
C VAL A 14 -4.73 1.64 6.97
N ILE A 15 -3.53 1.21 7.38
CA ILE A 15 -2.29 1.45 6.61
C ILE A 15 -2.36 0.79 5.23
N TYR A 16 -2.95 -0.41 5.15
CA TYR A 16 -3.18 -1.12 3.90
C TYR A 16 -4.06 -0.29 2.93
N GLU A 17 -5.19 0.24 3.40
CA GLU A 17 -6.10 1.05 2.59
C GLU A 17 -5.45 2.36 2.11
N GLU A 18 -4.67 3.02 2.97
CA GLU A 18 -3.95 4.25 2.60
C GLU A 18 -2.89 4.00 1.52
N LEU A 19 -2.16 2.89 1.58
CA LEU A 19 -1.14 2.52 0.58
C LEU A 19 -1.77 2.15 -0.77
N GLU A 20 -2.91 1.45 -0.77
CA GLU A 20 -3.66 1.13 -1.99
C GLU A 20 -4.17 2.41 -2.67
N ASN A 21 -4.70 3.36 -1.90
CA ASN A 21 -5.14 4.65 -2.42
C ASN A 21 -3.98 5.46 -3.03
N LEU A 22 -2.81 5.48 -2.38
CA LEU A 22 -1.61 6.14 -2.91
C LEU A 22 -1.16 5.51 -4.23
N HIS A 23 -1.13 4.18 -4.31
CA HIS A 23 -0.79 3.47 -5.55
C HIS A 23 -1.73 3.85 -6.70
N ASN A 24 -3.04 3.84 -6.45
CA ASN A 24 -4.06 4.21 -7.45
C ASN A 24 -3.91 5.66 -7.92
N LEU A 25 -3.67 6.61 -7.01
CA LEU A 25 -3.46 8.02 -7.37
C LEU A 25 -2.21 8.22 -8.24
N LEU A 26 -1.12 7.55 -7.90
CA LEU A 26 0.12 7.64 -8.67
C LEU A 26 -0.05 7.06 -10.07
N GLN A 27 -0.78 5.95 -10.20
CA GLN A 27 -1.11 5.37 -11.51
C GLN A 27 -1.93 6.34 -12.37
N VAL A 28 -2.95 6.99 -11.79
CA VAL A 28 -3.75 8.03 -12.49
C VAL A 28 -2.86 9.19 -12.94
N CYS A 29 -1.91 9.63 -12.13
CA CYS A 29 -0.96 10.67 -12.53
C CYS A 29 -0.10 10.23 -13.73
N VAL A 30 0.39 8.99 -13.74
CA VAL A 30 1.16 8.43 -14.86
C VAL A 30 0.33 8.40 -16.14
N ASP A 31 -0.91 7.94 -16.07
CA ASP A 31 -1.81 7.82 -17.21
C ASP A 31 -2.21 9.19 -17.77
N ALA A 32 -2.46 10.17 -16.89
CA ALA A 32 -2.76 11.56 -17.28
C ALA A 32 -1.57 12.22 -17.99
N MET A 33 -0.35 12.04 -17.49
CA MET A 33 0.85 12.57 -18.15
C MET A 33 1.07 11.94 -19.53
N ALA A 34 0.78 10.64 -19.69
CA ALA A 34 0.88 9.95 -20.98
C ALA A 34 -0.12 10.48 -22.02
N HIS A 35 -1.34 10.85 -21.59
CA HIS A 35 -2.38 11.38 -22.49
C HIS A 35 -2.16 12.83 -22.95
N HIS A 36 -1.46 13.65 -22.16
CA HIS A 36 -1.33 15.08 -22.43
C HIS A 36 -0.08 15.49 -23.22
N ASN A 37 0.72 14.54 -23.73
CA ASN A 37 1.89 14.81 -24.57
C ASN A 37 2.85 15.84 -23.93
N VAL A 38 2.98 15.81 -22.59
CA VAL A 38 3.84 16.72 -21.83
C VAL A 38 5.28 16.29 -22.05
N LEU A 39 5.90 16.88 -23.07
CA LEU A 39 7.19 16.52 -23.67
C LEU A 39 8.43 16.73 -22.78
N GLU A 40 8.28 17.16 -21.52
CA GLU A 40 9.41 17.37 -20.60
C GLU A 40 9.20 16.70 -19.22
N LEU A 41 8.92 15.39 -19.15
CA LEU A 41 8.66 14.73 -17.86
C LEU A 41 9.20 13.30 -17.72
N ASP A 42 10.29 12.92 -18.37
CA ASP A 42 10.90 11.59 -18.13
C ASP A 42 11.31 11.40 -16.66
N SER A 43 11.82 12.45 -16.01
CA SER A 43 12.19 12.43 -14.59
C SER A 43 10.97 12.35 -13.67
N VAL A 44 9.88 13.08 -13.96
CA VAL A 44 8.66 13.05 -13.14
C VAL A 44 7.90 11.74 -13.34
N LYS A 45 7.86 11.21 -14.55
CA LYS A 45 7.36 9.86 -14.84
C LYS A 45 8.16 8.81 -14.09
N GLN A 46 9.50 8.87 -14.10
CA GLN A 46 10.34 7.95 -13.32
C GLN A 46 10.08 8.08 -11.82
N VAL A 47 9.99 9.30 -11.28
CA VAL A 47 9.71 9.51 -9.85
C VAL A 47 8.34 8.97 -9.46
N LEU A 48 7.33 9.16 -10.30
CA LEU A 48 6.00 8.61 -10.05
C LEU A 48 5.99 7.08 -10.13
N LEU A 49 6.65 6.48 -11.13
CA LEU A 49 6.82 5.02 -11.20
C LEU A 49 7.52 4.46 -9.96
N MET A 50 8.62 5.09 -9.53
CA MET A 50 9.34 4.68 -8.31
C MET A 50 8.48 4.82 -7.05
N ALA A 51 7.66 5.87 -6.97
CA ALA A 51 6.72 6.05 -5.87
C ALA A 51 5.64 4.96 -5.89
N THR A 52 5.13 4.59 -7.07
CA THR A 52 4.13 3.54 -7.26
C THR A 52 4.68 2.18 -6.84
N ASP A 53 5.89 1.83 -7.29
CA ASP A 53 6.57 0.58 -6.95
C ASP A 53 6.84 0.49 -5.44
N LYS A 54 7.26 1.59 -4.81
CA LYS A 54 7.49 1.65 -3.37
C LYS A 54 6.19 1.52 -2.58
N ALA A 55 5.12 2.17 -3.02
CA ALA A 55 3.79 2.02 -2.42
C ALA A 55 3.31 0.57 -2.49
N TRP A 56 3.51 -0.10 -3.64
CA TRP A 56 3.16 -1.50 -3.83
C TRP A 56 3.97 -2.47 -2.94
N GLY A 57 5.28 -2.24 -2.81
CA GLY A 57 6.14 -3.03 -1.92
C GLY A 57 5.74 -2.89 -0.45
N ASN A 58 5.42 -1.67 -0.02
CA ASN A 58 4.90 -1.41 1.33
C ASN A 58 3.54 -2.06 1.55
N TYR A 59 2.64 -2.01 0.56
CA TYR A 59 1.32 -2.65 0.58
C TYR A 59 1.46 -4.17 0.79
N THR A 60 2.33 -4.81 -0.01
CA THR A 60 2.53 -6.26 0.05
C THR A 60 3.09 -6.67 1.42
N THR A 61 4.08 -5.92 1.93
CA THR A 61 4.65 -6.15 3.27
C THR A 61 3.60 -5.97 4.38
N ALA A 62 2.77 -4.94 4.29
CA ALA A 62 1.71 -4.70 5.26
C ALA A 62 0.65 -5.80 5.25
N LYS A 63 0.31 -6.32 4.06
CA LYS A 63 -0.61 -7.44 3.89
C LYS A 63 -0.07 -8.73 4.50
N ASP A 64 1.19 -9.07 4.23
CA ASP A 64 1.82 -10.28 4.79
C ASP A 64 1.81 -10.23 6.32
N LEU A 65 2.15 -9.08 6.91
CA LEU A 65 2.07 -8.84 8.35
C LEU A 65 0.64 -8.96 8.90
N HIS A 66 -0.36 -8.45 8.18
CA HIS A 66 -1.77 -8.58 8.56
C HIS A 66 -2.21 -10.06 8.58
N ASP A 67 -1.86 -10.80 7.54
CA ASP A 67 -2.24 -12.21 7.37
C ASP A 67 -1.53 -13.10 8.42
N GLU A 68 -0.26 -12.84 8.71
CA GLU A 68 0.47 -13.48 9.82
C GLU A 68 -0.21 -13.20 11.18
N MET A 69 -0.60 -11.95 11.43
CA MET A 69 -1.29 -11.59 12.68
C MET A 69 -2.66 -12.25 12.80
N LEU A 70 -3.42 -12.38 11.70
CA LEU A 70 -4.67 -13.13 11.67
C LEU A 70 -4.46 -14.63 11.91
N ALA A 71 -3.42 -15.24 11.35
CA ALA A 71 -3.10 -16.64 11.55
C ALA A 71 -2.78 -16.93 13.03
N VAL A 72 -1.94 -16.09 13.67
CA VAL A 72 -1.63 -16.18 15.10
C VAL A 72 -2.88 -16.05 15.96
N LEU A 73 -3.81 -15.16 15.61
CA LEU A 73 -5.07 -14.99 16.34
C LEU A 73 -6.00 -16.21 16.21
N LYS A 74 -6.01 -16.89 15.05
CA LYS A 74 -6.80 -18.11 14.82
C LYS A 74 -6.24 -19.32 15.56
N ASP A 75 -4.91 -19.46 15.60
CA ASP A 75 -4.26 -20.58 16.28
C ASP A 75 -4.21 -20.41 17.81
N GLY A 76 -4.07 -19.18 18.31
CA GLY A 76 -4.11 -18.88 19.74
C GLY A 76 -5.51 -18.90 20.38
N ALA A 77 -6.56 -19.18 19.60
CA ALA A 77 -7.94 -19.33 20.06
C ALA A 77 -8.37 -20.80 20.29
N LYS A 78 -7.46 -21.77 20.09
CA LYS A 78 -7.66 -23.19 20.39
C LYS A 78 -7.16 -23.56 21.79
#